data_AF-A0A8S3TRK5-F1
#
_entry.id   AF-A0A8S3TRK5-F1
#
_cell.length_a   1.000
_cell.length_b   1.000
_cell.length_c   1.000
_cell.angle_alpha   90.00
_cell.angle_beta   90.00
_cell.angle_gamma   90.00
#
_symmetry.space_group_name_H-M   'P 1'
#
loop_
_entity.id
_entity.type
_entity.pdbx_description
1 polymer ?
#
loop_
_entity_poly.entity_id
_entity_poly.type
_entity_poly.pdbx_seq_one_letter_code
_entity_poly.pdbx_strand_id
1 'polypeptide(L)'
;MEEENVNTSQMLNTSRDVLYGQPEQSVTLENVYQLMLGMNERLTTIEKGMSQVNQMNRTLTNLLSKFTEMNSKVAEAECQIKNLKSKCDSNDGKMSQIKHDHTELNKEVKNMKKIKLMLIITYRELATSISKVANDLADNTLELRNEIKTVVNNAKQENEILQSTVIDLQCRSMKNNLVFTGLTETEGENTEEVIRDFIQQFLHVTHRIEFGNVHRFGYGAKPGRRGRPRPIVARFLYYKDLARSLSNTYRLKGKPFGVNQQFPDIIEQARKSLYPIMKQKREEGHTVELVRDILYVDGEMYNDQISEIEPTDSLTSQMRTPDHHQDRKRRRRISSTPNPYS
;
A
#
# COMPACT_ATOMS: atom_id res chain seq x y z
N MET A 1 30.42 -73.46 -89.88
CA MET A 1 29.28 -74.38 -89.72
C MET A 1 28.38 -74.12 -90.93
N GLU A 2 28.73 -74.66 -92.11
CA GLU A 2 28.40 -76.04 -92.58
C GLU A 2 26.86 -76.15 -92.74
N GLU A 3 26.22 -76.37 -93.90
CA GLU A 3 26.58 -76.90 -95.22
C GLU A 3 25.67 -76.29 -96.30
N GLU A 4 26.25 -75.79 -97.38
CA GLU A 4 25.64 -75.66 -98.72
C GLU A 4 26.49 -76.54 -99.65
N ASN A 5 26.04 -77.75 -100.03
CA ASN A 5 26.67 -78.45 -101.18
C ASN A 5 25.92 -79.66 -101.80
N VAL A 6 24.59 -79.75 -101.70
CA VAL A 6 23.85 -80.89 -102.33
C VAL A 6 23.31 -80.56 -103.74
N ASN A 7 23.42 -79.32 -104.23
CA ASN A 7 22.73 -78.89 -105.46
C ASN A 7 23.61 -78.86 -106.73
N THR A 8 24.95 -78.98 -106.60
CA THR A 8 25.88 -78.92 -107.74
C THR A 8 25.85 -80.17 -108.61
N SER A 9 25.63 -81.37 -108.03
CA SER A 9 25.54 -82.62 -108.81
C SER A 9 24.20 -82.78 -109.55
N GLN A 10 23.10 -82.22 -109.04
CA GLN A 10 21.81 -82.22 -109.75
C GLN A 10 21.83 -81.26 -110.96
N MET A 11 22.49 -80.11 -110.82
CA MET A 11 22.70 -79.14 -111.91
C MET A 11 23.59 -79.65 -113.05
N LEU A 12 24.61 -80.45 -112.73
CA LEU A 12 25.51 -81.04 -113.74
C LEU A 12 24.83 -82.16 -114.55
N ASN A 13 23.91 -82.93 -113.94
CA ASN A 13 23.15 -83.95 -114.66
C ASN A 13 22.05 -83.36 -115.55
N THR A 14 21.41 -82.24 -115.16
CA THR A 14 20.48 -81.54 -116.06
C THR A 14 21.21 -80.87 -117.23
N SER A 15 22.46 -80.46 -117.04
CA SER A 15 23.29 -79.89 -118.11
C SER A 15 23.73 -80.93 -119.16
N ARG A 16 23.78 -82.23 -118.80
CA ARG A 16 24.18 -83.31 -119.72
C ARG A 16 23.10 -83.63 -120.76
N ASP A 17 21.82 -83.52 -120.41
CA ASP A 17 20.71 -83.76 -121.34
C ASP A 17 20.41 -82.59 -122.29
N VAL A 18 20.79 -81.36 -121.90
CA VAL A 18 20.61 -80.15 -122.74
C VAL A 18 21.64 -80.07 -123.88
N LEU A 19 22.80 -80.72 -123.76
CA LEU A 19 23.91 -80.56 -124.71
C LEU A 19 23.92 -81.53 -125.91
N TYR A 20 23.21 -82.66 -125.88
CA TYR A 20 23.39 -83.72 -126.90
C TYR A 20 22.09 -84.27 -127.54
N GLY A 21 20.95 -83.56 -127.41
CA GLY A 21 19.63 -84.14 -127.69
C GLY A 21 18.69 -83.37 -128.63
N GLN A 22 19.15 -82.52 -129.56
CA GLN A 22 18.34 -82.05 -130.71
C GLN A 22 19.26 -81.62 -131.87
N PRO A 23 18.84 -81.74 -133.16
CA PRO A 23 19.70 -81.47 -134.32
C PRO A 23 20.00 -79.97 -134.52
N GLU A 24 21.14 -79.68 -135.13
CA GLU A 24 21.66 -78.35 -135.48
C GLU A 24 20.60 -77.37 -136.00
N GLN A 25 20.35 -76.29 -135.25
CA GLN A 25 19.76 -75.04 -135.74
C GLN A 25 20.81 -73.92 -135.65
N SER A 26 21.06 -73.23 -136.75
CA SER A 26 22.08 -72.19 -136.88
C SER A 26 21.88 -71.03 -135.89
N VAL A 27 22.88 -70.72 -135.07
CA VAL A 27 22.89 -69.55 -134.18
C VAL A 27 23.29 -68.30 -134.98
N THR A 28 22.43 -67.28 -135.01
CA THR A 28 22.63 -66.02 -135.74
C THR A 28 23.15 -64.90 -134.82
N LEU A 29 23.81 -63.88 -135.40
CA LEU A 29 24.35 -62.69 -134.70
C LEU A 29 23.28 -61.95 -133.87
N GLU A 30 22.02 -62.05 -134.29
CA GLU A 30 20.85 -61.53 -133.58
C GLU A 30 20.75 -62.08 -132.15
N ASN A 31 21.02 -63.39 -131.96
CA ASN A 31 20.93 -64.02 -130.63
C ASN A 31 21.97 -63.46 -129.65
N VAL A 32 23.16 -63.06 -130.12
CA VAL A 32 24.22 -62.46 -129.27
C VAL A 32 23.91 -61.01 -128.94
N TYR A 33 23.35 -60.25 -129.89
CA TYR A 33 22.92 -58.87 -129.67
C TYR A 33 21.77 -58.79 -128.65
N GLN A 34 20.79 -59.70 -128.75
CA GLN A 34 19.71 -59.81 -127.77
C GLN A 34 20.23 -60.18 -126.37
N LEU A 35 21.28 -60.99 -126.28
CA LEU A 35 21.90 -61.36 -125.01
C LEU A 35 22.67 -60.19 -124.37
N MET A 36 23.41 -59.41 -125.18
CA MET A 36 24.09 -58.18 -124.72
C MET A 36 23.11 -57.08 -124.28
N LEU A 37 22.00 -56.90 -125.00
CA LEU A 37 20.92 -55.99 -124.59
C LEU A 37 20.34 -56.43 -123.24
N GLY A 38 20.03 -57.73 -123.10
CA GLY A 38 19.54 -58.29 -121.83
C GLY A 38 20.55 -58.14 -120.68
N MET A 39 21.86 -58.25 -120.94
CA MET A 39 22.89 -57.99 -119.94
C MET A 39 22.98 -56.52 -119.53
N ASN A 40 22.87 -55.59 -120.50
CA ASN A 40 22.91 -54.16 -120.22
C ASN A 40 21.66 -53.70 -119.44
N GLU A 41 20.49 -54.24 -119.76
CA GLU A 41 19.27 -54.06 -118.97
C GLU A 41 19.40 -54.62 -117.55
N ARG A 42 20.05 -55.78 -117.38
CA ARG A 42 20.34 -56.33 -116.05
C ARG A 42 21.34 -55.46 -115.28
N LEU A 43 22.37 -54.93 -115.95
CA LEU A 43 23.37 -54.05 -115.32
C LEU A 43 22.75 -52.74 -114.83
N THR A 44 21.92 -52.10 -115.66
CA THR A 44 21.18 -50.89 -115.26
C THR A 44 20.19 -51.16 -114.11
N THR A 45 19.59 -52.35 -114.06
CA THR A 45 18.74 -52.78 -112.94
C THR A 45 19.56 -52.98 -111.66
N ILE A 46 20.76 -53.58 -111.76
CA ILE A 46 21.69 -53.75 -110.65
C ILE A 46 22.20 -52.39 -110.13
N GLU A 47 22.53 -51.45 -111.01
CA GLU A 47 22.95 -50.09 -110.63
C GLU A 47 21.85 -49.33 -109.89
N LYS A 48 20.59 -49.46 -110.34
CA LYS A 48 19.42 -48.92 -109.62
C LYS A 48 19.28 -49.57 -108.24
N GLY A 49 19.43 -50.89 -108.15
CA GLY A 49 19.44 -51.62 -106.87
C GLY A 49 20.56 -51.17 -105.94
N MET A 50 21.78 -51.00 -106.46
CA MET A 50 22.94 -50.54 -105.71
C MET A 50 22.76 -49.09 -105.21
N SER A 51 22.14 -48.22 -106.01
CA SER A 51 21.78 -46.86 -105.61
C SER A 51 20.77 -46.85 -104.45
N GLN A 52 19.74 -47.69 -104.51
CA GLN A 52 18.77 -47.87 -103.41
C GLN A 52 19.45 -48.40 -102.14
N VAL A 53 20.36 -49.37 -102.26
CA VAL A 53 21.14 -49.90 -101.14
C VAL A 53 22.02 -48.82 -100.52
N ASN A 54 22.66 -47.97 -101.33
CA ASN A 54 23.45 -46.85 -100.83
C ASN A 54 22.60 -45.79 -100.11
N GLN A 55 21.41 -45.49 -100.63
CA GLN A 55 20.45 -44.61 -99.97
C GLN A 55 20.00 -45.22 -98.63
N MET A 56 19.71 -46.51 -98.60
CA MET A 56 19.36 -47.26 -97.39
C MET A 56 20.50 -47.27 -96.36
N ASN A 57 21.75 -47.41 -96.78
CA ASN A 57 22.90 -47.32 -95.88
C ASN A 57 23.05 -45.92 -95.25
N ARG A 58 22.80 -44.86 -96.03
CA ARG A 58 22.82 -43.49 -95.49
C ARG A 58 21.71 -43.27 -94.47
N THR A 59 20.49 -43.74 -94.74
CA THR A 59 19.38 -43.64 -93.77
C THR A 59 19.65 -44.45 -92.52
N LEU A 60 20.20 -45.67 -92.67
CA LEU A 60 20.59 -46.51 -91.55
C LEU A 60 21.65 -45.84 -90.67
N THR A 61 22.68 -45.23 -91.29
CA THR A 61 23.74 -44.52 -90.56
C THR A 61 23.18 -43.33 -89.76
N ASN A 62 22.25 -42.57 -90.36
CA ASN A 62 21.58 -41.46 -89.69
C ASN A 62 20.66 -41.93 -88.55
N LEU A 63 20.02 -43.09 -88.69
CA LEU A 63 19.23 -43.68 -87.61
C LEU A 63 20.13 -44.16 -86.48
N LEU A 64 21.30 -44.73 -86.81
CA LEU A 64 22.28 -45.19 -85.83
C LEU A 64 22.82 -44.02 -85.00
N SER A 65 23.15 -42.89 -85.63
CA SER A 65 23.63 -41.71 -84.89
C SER A 65 22.54 -41.13 -83.97
N LYS A 66 21.30 -41.03 -84.44
CA LYS A 66 20.16 -40.64 -83.59
C LYS A 66 19.95 -41.60 -82.42
N PHE A 67 20.11 -42.91 -82.66
CA PHE A 67 20.00 -43.91 -81.61
C PHE A 67 21.11 -43.77 -80.57
N THR A 68 22.36 -43.48 -80.99
CA THR A 68 23.46 -43.21 -80.06
C THR A 68 23.22 -41.94 -79.21
N GLU A 69 22.70 -40.88 -79.82
CA GLU A 69 22.35 -39.64 -79.10
C GLU A 69 21.21 -39.89 -78.10
N MET A 70 20.21 -40.68 -78.51
CA MET A 70 19.09 -41.07 -77.64
C MET A 70 19.58 -41.88 -76.43
N ASN A 71 20.48 -42.84 -76.63
CA ASN A 71 21.07 -43.62 -75.55
C ASN A 71 21.87 -42.75 -74.56
N SER A 72 22.60 -41.74 -75.05
CA SER A 72 23.28 -40.77 -74.17
C SER A 72 22.31 -40.00 -73.30
N LYS A 73 21.21 -39.48 -73.88
CA LYS A 73 20.16 -38.76 -73.13
C LYS A 73 19.46 -39.66 -72.11
N VAL A 74 19.24 -40.93 -72.43
CA VAL A 74 18.67 -41.92 -71.49
C VAL A 74 19.61 -42.12 -70.31
N ALA A 75 20.92 -42.29 -70.54
CA ALA A 75 21.89 -42.45 -69.46
C ALA A 75 21.97 -41.20 -68.55
N GLU A 76 21.89 -40.00 -69.13
CA GLU A 76 21.82 -38.75 -68.35
C GLU A 76 20.55 -38.67 -67.50
N ALA A 77 19.40 -39.03 -68.06
CA ALA A 77 18.13 -39.06 -67.32
C ALA A 77 18.17 -40.07 -66.16
N GLU A 78 18.74 -41.25 -66.36
CA GLU A 78 18.94 -42.24 -65.30
C GLU A 78 19.82 -41.72 -64.16
N CYS A 79 20.90 -41.00 -64.51
CA CYS A 79 21.78 -40.36 -63.53
C CYS A 79 21.03 -39.31 -62.70
N GLN A 80 20.21 -38.47 -63.36
CA GLN A 80 19.38 -37.47 -62.68
C GLN A 80 18.33 -38.12 -61.76
N ILE A 81 17.69 -39.20 -62.20
CA ILE A 81 16.70 -39.94 -61.40
C ILE A 81 17.35 -40.52 -60.13
N LYS A 82 18.56 -41.08 -60.24
CA LYS A 82 19.31 -41.58 -59.07
C LYS A 82 19.60 -40.46 -58.06
N ASN A 83 19.99 -39.28 -58.55
CA ASN A 83 20.24 -38.12 -57.69
C ASN A 83 18.95 -37.58 -57.04
N LEU A 84 17.82 -37.61 -57.74
CA LEU A 84 16.53 -37.21 -57.16
C LEU A 84 16.08 -38.20 -56.10
N LYS A 85 16.28 -39.50 -56.33
CA LYS A 85 15.96 -40.55 -55.36
C LYS A 85 16.73 -40.37 -54.05
N SER A 86 18.05 -40.18 -54.11
CA SER A 86 18.85 -39.98 -52.89
C SER A 86 18.45 -38.72 -52.12
N LYS A 87 18.08 -37.63 -52.81
CA LYS A 87 17.50 -36.44 -52.18
C LYS A 87 16.15 -36.72 -51.53
N CYS A 88 15.30 -37.54 -52.15
CA CYS A 88 14.01 -37.97 -51.59
C CYS A 88 14.22 -38.77 -50.30
N ASP A 89 15.11 -39.75 -50.32
CA ASP A 89 15.46 -40.57 -49.15
C ASP A 89 15.99 -39.69 -48.00
N SER A 90 16.85 -38.72 -48.31
CA SER A 90 17.35 -37.74 -47.33
C SER A 90 16.23 -36.88 -46.74
N ASN A 91 15.28 -36.43 -47.56
CA ASN A 91 14.15 -35.65 -47.12
C ASN A 91 13.17 -36.45 -46.27
N ASP A 92 12.96 -37.74 -46.54
CA ASP A 92 12.14 -38.63 -45.73
C ASP A 92 12.75 -38.84 -44.33
N GLY A 93 14.08 -38.94 -44.25
CA GLY A 93 14.79 -38.96 -42.97
C GLY A 93 14.56 -37.67 -42.17
N LYS A 94 14.72 -36.50 -42.81
CA LYS A 94 14.43 -35.20 -42.18
C LYS A 94 12.96 -35.08 -41.74
N MET A 95 12.03 -35.54 -42.56
CA MET A 95 10.59 -35.54 -42.24
C MET A 95 10.29 -36.41 -41.02
N SER A 96 10.96 -37.55 -40.89
CA SER A 96 10.80 -38.46 -39.75
C SER A 96 11.31 -37.81 -38.46
N GLN A 97 12.44 -37.11 -38.52
CA GLN A 97 12.96 -36.33 -37.38
C GLN A 97 12.01 -35.20 -36.98
N ILE A 98 11.55 -34.40 -37.95
CA ILE A 98 10.60 -33.30 -37.69
C ILE A 98 9.31 -33.82 -37.03
N LYS A 99 8.81 -34.99 -37.45
CA LYS A 99 7.65 -35.62 -36.80
C LYS A 99 7.94 -35.96 -35.34
N HIS A 100 9.10 -36.53 -35.05
CA HIS A 100 9.50 -36.85 -33.69
C HIS A 100 9.52 -35.60 -32.80
N ASP A 101 10.25 -34.57 -33.22
CA ASP A 101 10.38 -33.29 -32.51
C ASP A 101 9.00 -32.64 -32.30
N HIS A 102 8.11 -32.69 -33.31
CA HIS A 102 6.75 -32.18 -33.19
C HIS A 102 5.94 -32.93 -32.12
N THR A 103 6.10 -34.26 -32.00
CA THR A 103 5.42 -35.00 -30.93
C THR A 103 5.96 -34.66 -29.55
N GLU A 104 7.26 -34.40 -29.41
CA GLU A 104 7.89 -34.01 -28.16
C GLU A 104 7.46 -32.62 -27.71
N LEU A 105 7.55 -31.63 -28.61
CA LEU A 105 7.10 -30.26 -28.37
C LEU A 105 5.62 -30.19 -27.96
N ASN A 106 4.77 -31.01 -28.56
CA ASN A 106 3.36 -31.10 -28.17
C ASN A 106 3.15 -31.62 -26.75
N LYS A 107 4.00 -32.53 -26.25
CA LYS A 107 3.95 -33.00 -24.85
C LYS A 107 4.33 -31.87 -23.90
N GLU A 108 5.39 -31.12 -24.21
CA GLU A 108 5.83 -29.97 -23.40
C GLU A 108 4.76 -28.89 -23.33
N VAL A 109 4.13 -28.54 -24.46
CA VAL A 109 3.03 -27.56 -24.51
C VAL A 109 1.86 -27.99 -23.62
N LYS A 110 1.52 -29.28 -23.58
CA LYS A 110 0.48 -29.80 -22.67
C LYS A 110 0.88 -29.66 -21.20
N ASN A 111 2.14 -29.91 -20.86
CA ASN A 111 2.64 -29.74 -19.50
C ASN A 111 2.64 -28.27 -19.07
N MET A 112 3.09 -27.35 -19.94
CA MET A 112 3.05 -25.91 -19.68
C MET A 112 1.63 -25.41 -19.43
N LYS A 113 0.63 -25.90 -20.18
CA LYS A 113 -0.78 -25.55 -19.95
C LYS A 113 -1.27 -25.99 -18.55
N LYS A 114 -0.87 -27.16 -18.08
CA LYS A 114 -1.20 -27.64 -16.72
C LYS A 114 -0.55 -26.77 -15.64
N ILE A 115 0.75 -26.48 -15.78
CA ILE A 115 1.48 -25.63 -14.84
C ILE A 115 0.86 -24.23 -14.79
N LYS A 116 0.52 -23.64 -15.95
CA LYS A 116 -0.17 -22.36 -16.02
C LYS A 116 -1.51 -22.37 -15.28
N LEU A 117 -2.30 -23.43 -15.43
CA LEU A 117 -3.59 -23.55 -14.75
C LEU A 117 -3.40 -23.64 -13.23
N MET A 118 -2.47 -24.47 -12.76
CA MET A 118 -2.13 -24.59 -11.34
C MET A 118 -1.68 -23.24 -10.76
N LEU A 119 -0.81 -22.53 -11.47
CA LEU A 119 -0.30 -21.22 -11.03
C LEU A 119 -1.43 -20.18 -10.88
N ILE A 120 -2.41 -20.17 -11.79
CA ILE A 120 -3.57 -19.27 -11.71
C ILE A 120 -4.42 -19.58 -10.47
N ILE A 121 -4.62 -20.86 -10.15
CA ILE A 121 -5.40 -21.28 -8.98
C ILE A 121 -4.69 -20.83 -7.70
N THR A 122 -3.40 -21.14 -7.57
CA THR A 122 -2.61 -20.77 -6.38
C THR A 122 -2.54 -19.26 -6.20
N TYR A 123 -2.43 -18.49 -7.30
CA TYR A 123 -2.44 -17.03 -7.23
C TYR A 123 -3.77 -16.48 -6.69
N ARG A 124 -4.90 -17.06 -7.11
CA ARG A 124 -6.23 -16.67 -6.61
C ARG A 124 -6.41 -17.01 -5.13
N GLU A 125 -5.99 -18.19 -4.71
CA GLU A 125 -6.03 -18.61 -3.30
C GLU A 125 -5.17 -17.69 -2.41
N LEU A 126 -3.98 -17.33 -2.89
CA LEU A 126 -3.12 -16.39 -2.19
C LEU A 126 -3.77 -15.00 -2.10
N ALA A 127 -4.32 -14.48 -3.21
CA ALA A 127 -4.98 -13.17 -3.23
C ALA A 127 -6.19 -13.10 -2.26
N THR A 128 -6.99 -14.17 -2.21
CA THR A 128 -8.12 -14.24 -1.27
C THR A 128 -7.66 -14.32 0.19
N SER A 129 -6.59 -15.06 0.46
CA SER A 129 -6.02 -15.16 1.81
C SER A 129 -5.44 -13.81 2.28
N ILE A 130 -4.72 -13.10 1.40
CA ILE A 130 -4.20 -11.75 1.68
C ILE A 130 -5.35 -10.77 1.98
N SER A 131 -6.43 -10.81 1.18
CA SER A 131 -7.60 -9.94 1.38
C SER A 131 -8.27 -10.18 2.75
N LYS A 132 -8.43 -11.44 3.16
CA LYS A 132 -8.97 -11.77 4.49
C LYS A 132 -8.11 -11.20 5.62
N VAL A 133 -6.80 -11.47 5.58
CA VAL A 133 -5.85 -10.96 6.60
C VAL A 133 -5.85 -9.43 6.64
N ALA A 134 -5.93 -8.77 5.49
CA ALA A 134 -5.98 -7.31 5.42
C ALA A 134 -7.24 -6.74 6.09
N ASN A 135 -8.40 -7.37 5.88
CA ASN A 135 -9.66 -6.96 6.51
C ASN A 135 -9.65 -7.23 8.02
N ASP A 136 -9.24 -8.43 8.44
CA ASP A 136 -9.15 -8.78 9.86
C ASP A 136 -8.20 -7.83 10.61
N LEU A 137 -7.08 -7.46 9.99
CA LEU A 137 -6.16 -6.48 10.55
C LEU A 137 -6.78 -5.07 10.64
N ALA A 138 -7.53 -4.66 9.62
CA ALA A 138 -8.22 -3.36 9.63
C ALA A 138 -9.29 -3.27 10.72
N ASP A 139 -10.09 -4.32 10.88
CA ASP A 139 -11.15 -4.40 11.89
C ASP A 139 -10.57 -4.39 13.31
N ASN A 140 -9.55 -5.22 13.58
CA ASN A 140 -8.84 -5.23 14.86
C ASN A 140 -8.20 -3.86 15.18
N THR A 141 -7.62 -3.20 14.17
CA THR A 141 -7.01 -1.87 14.35
C THR A 141 -8.06 -0.81 14.69
N LEU A 142 -9.26 -0.90 14.10
CA LEU A 142 -10.36 0.01 14.39
C LEU A 142 -10.92 -0.20 15.80
N GLU A 143 -11.09 -1.47 16.21
CA GLU A 143 -11.56 -1.83 17.55
C GLU A 143 -10.58 -1.34 18.63
N LEU A 144 -9.30 -1.67 18.51
CA LEU A 144 -8.25 -1.20 19.42
C LEU A 144 -8.19 0.33 19.49
N ARG A 145 -8.36 1.04 18.37
CA ARG A 145 -8.37 2.50 18.36
C ARG A 145 -9.54 3.06 19.17
N ASN A 146 -10.72 2.43 19.06
CA ASN A 146 -11.89 2.85 19.81
C ASN A 146 -11.74 2.58 21.31
N GLU A 147 -11.20 1.41 21.69
CA GLU A 147 -10.89 1.08 23.08
C GLU A 147 -9.86 2.04 23.70
N ILE A 148 -8.78 2.34 22.97
CA ILE A 148 -7.78 3.31 23.43
C ILE A 148 -8.44 4.68 23.63
N LYS A 149 -9.30 5.11 22.70
CA LYS A 149 -10.00 6.39 22.80
C LYS A 149 -10.92 6.46 24.03
N THR A 150 -11.65 5.39 24.34
CA THR A 150 -12.53 5.34 25.52
C THR A 150 -11.71 5.36 26.80
N VAL A 151 -10.67 4.54 26.91
CA VAL A 151 -9.78 4.50 28.08
C VAL A 151 -9.10 5.85 28.32
N VAL A 152 -8.58 6.49 27.27
CA VAL A 152 -7.94 7.81 27.38
C VAL A 152 -8.94 8.87 27.85
N ASN A 153 -10.17 8.86 27.32
CA ASN A 153 -11.18 9.82 27.74
C ASN A 153 -11.60 9.61 29.21
N ASN A 154 -11.79 8.35 29.63
CA ASN A 154 -12.13 8.04 31.01
C ASN A 154 -11.00 8.46 31.97
N ALA A 155 -9.74 8.16 31.63
CA ALA A 155 -8.59 8.55 32.43
C ALA A 155 -8.44 10.08 32.54
N LYS A 156 -8.72 10.82 31.46
CA LYS A 156 -8.74 12.28 31.50
C LYS A 156 -9.82 12.83 32.42
N GLN A 157 -11.04 12.31 32.32
CA GLN A 157 -12.15 12.71 33.19
C GLN A 157 -11.85 12.41 34.66
N GLU A 158 -11.33 11.22 34.96
CA GLU A 158 -10.95 10.86 36.32
C GLU A 158 -9.83 11.77 36.85
N ASN A 159 -8.83 12.11 36.02
CA ASN A 159 -7.77 13.03 36.40
C ASN A 159 -8.30 14.45 36.67
N GLU A 160 -9.23 14.96 35.87
CA GLU A 160 -9.89 16.25 36.12
C GLU A 160 -10.66 16.24 37.45
N ILE A 161 -11.41 15.17 37.72
CA ILE A 161 -12.13 15.00 38.99
C ILE A 161 -11.16 14.92 40.17
N LEU A 162 -10.06 14.16 40.03
CA LEU A 162 -9.04 14.03 41.06
C LEU A 162 -8.36 15.38 41.33
N GLN A 163 -7.96 16.12 40.29
CA GLN A 163 -7.37 17.45 40.44
C GLN A 163 -8.32 18.41 41.14
N SER A 164 -9.59 18.45 40.72
CA SER A 164 -10.63 19.27 41.36
C SER A 164 -10.80 18.89 42.84
N THR A 165 -10.83 17.59 43.14
CA THR A 165 -10.98 17.08 44.51
C THR A 165 -9.76 17.43 45.38
N VAL A 166 -8.54 17.29 44.84
CA VAL A 166 -7.31 17.67 45.54
C VAL A 166 -7.31 19.16 45.85
N ILE A 167 -7.68 20.01 44.89
CA ILE A 167 -7.77 21.47 45.11
C ILE A 167 -8.81 21.80 46.18
N ASP A 168 -10.01 21.20 46.13
CA ASP A 168 -11.05 21.42 47.14
C ASP A 168 -10.60 20.97 48.54
N LEU A 169 -9.97 19.80 48.66
CA LEU A 169 -9.42 19.32 49.93
C LEU A 169 -8.33 20.25 50.47
N GLN A 170 -7.42 20.72 49.63
CA GLN A 170 -6.40 21.70 50.02
C GLN A 170 -7.04 23.02 50.47
N CYS A 171 -8.03 23.54 49.73
CA CYS A 171 -8.77 24.74 50.12
C CYS A 171 -9.45 24.58 51.48
N ARG A 172 -10.13 23.45 51.73
CA ARG A 172 -10.79 23.16 53.02
C ARG A 172 -9.78 23.04 54.15
N SER A 173 -8.64 22.40 53.91
CA SER A 173 -7.57 22.25 54.89
C SER A 173 -6.94 23.59 55.28
N MET A 174 -6.72 24.46 54.29
CA MET A 174 -6.09 25.78 54.45
C MET A 174 -7.05 26.92 54.81
N LYS A 175 -8.37 26.68 54.78
CA LYS A 175 -9.42 27.70 54.99
C LYS A 175 -9.22 28.56 56.25
N ASN A 176 -8.73 27.95 57.33
CA ASN A 176 -8.54 28.63 58.61
C ASN A 176 -7.10 29.09 58.85
N ASN A 177 -6.30 29.24 57.80
CA ASN A 177 -4.90 29.61 57.91
C ASN A 177 -4.70 31.06 57.42
N LEU A 178 -3.94 31.84 58.20
CA LEU A 178 -3.40 33.12 57.76
C LEU A 178 -1.89 33.05 57.61
N VAL A 179 -1.39 33.74 56.59
CA VAL A 179 0.02 33.91 56.28
C VAL A 179 0.44 35.31 56.71
N PHE A 180 1.40 35.38 57.62
CA PHE A 180 2.00 36.59 58.13
C PHE A 180 3.38 36.79 57.51
N THR A 181 3.59 37.96 56.90
CA THR A 181 4.83 38.34 56.20
C THR A 181 5.45 39.57 56.84
N GLY A 182 6.77 39.69 56.76
CA GLY A 182 7.51 40.85 57.27
C GLY A 182 7.87 40.80 58.76
N LEU A 183 7.60 39.69 59.45
CA LEU A 183 7.96 39.48 60.86
C LEU A 183 9.42 39.05 60.98
N THR A 184 10.20 39.76 61.80
CA THR A 184 11.62 39.45 62.06
C THR A 184 11.79 38.02 62.53
N GLU A 185 12.83 37.35 62.03
CA GLU A 185 13.12 35.94 62.33
C GLU A 185 14.25 35.85 63.33
N THR A 186 14.03 35.13 64.44
CA THR A 186 15.01 34.92 65.50
C THR A 186 15.20 33.42 65.74
N GLU A 187 16.41 33.03 66.11
CA GLU A 187 16.72 31.63 66.40
C GLU A 187 15.98 31.16 67.65
N GLY A 188 15.36 29.98 67.59
CA GLY A 188 14.61 29.39 68.70
C GLY A 188 13.32 30.13 69.07
N GLU A 189 12.78 30.96 68.18
CA GLU A 189 11.58 31.74 68.49
C GLU A 189 10.33 30.89 68.71
N ASN A 190 9.46 31.36 69.61
CA ASN A 190 8.11 30.84 69.72
C ASN A 190 7.20 31.56 68.72
N THR A 191 6.97 30.93 67.56
CA THR A 191 6.15 31.54 66.50
C THR A 191 4.71 31.82 66.94
N GLU A 192 4.15 31.07 67.89
CA GLU A 192 2.81 31.33 68.40
C GLU A 192 2.76 32.63 69.22
N GLU A 193 3.72 32.83 70.13
CA GLU A 193 3.84 34.07 70.92
C GLU A 193 4.06 35.28 70.00
N VAL A 194 4.95 35.16 69.01
CA VAL A 194 5.20 36.22 68.02
C VAL A 194 3.90 36.64 67.31
N ILE A 195 3.07 35.68 66.90
CA ILE A 195 1.77 35.97 66.26
C ILE A 195 0.76 36.56 67.25
N ARG A 196 0.72 36.06 68.48
CA ARG A 196 -0.18 36.56 69.54
C ARG A 196 0.11 38.02 69.85
N ASP A 197 1.39 38.36 70.07
CA ASP A 197 1.85 39.72 70.32
C ASP A 197 1.58 40.62 69.12
N PHE A 198 1.86 40.14 67.91
CA PHE A 198 1.58 40.87 66.67
C PHE A 198 0.10 41.22 66.53
N ILE A 199 -0.79 40.25 66.76
CA ILE A 199 -2.24 40.45 66.65
C ILE A 199 -2.75 41.42 67.71
N GLN A 200 -2.25 41.33 68.95
CA GLN A 200 -2.63 42.26 70.02
C GLN A 200 -2.13 43.68 69.72
N GLN A 201 -0.86 43.83 69.32
CA GLN A 201 -0.22 45.12 69.10
C GLN A 201 -0.69 45.84 67.83
N PHE A 202 -0.83 45.12 66.71
CA PHE A 202 -1.09 45.74 65.41
C PHE A 202 -2.53 45.57 64.92
N LEU A 203 -3.21 44.49 65.31
CA LEU A 203 -4.61 44.24 64.92
C LEU A 203 -5.60 44.55 66.04
N HIS A 204 -5.13 44.91 67.24
CA HIS A 204 -5.94 45.27 68.42
C HIS A 204 -7.01 44.23 68.79
N VAL A 205 -6.70 42.94 68.60
CA VAL A 205 -7.55 41.85 69.09
C VAL A 205 -7.04 41.48 70.47
N THR A 206 -7.78 41.88 71.50
CA THR A 206 -7.34 41.81 72.90
C THR A 206 -7.66 40.48 73.59
N HIS A 207 -8.58 39.68 73.03
CA HIS A 207 -8.91 38.38 73.59
C HIS A 207 -7.89 37.32 73.17
N ARG A 208 -7.75 36.27 73.99
CA ARG A 208 -6.84 35.15 73.72
C ARG A 208 -7.35 34.35 72.51
N ILE A 209 -6.57 34.32 71.43
CA ILE A 209 -6.84 33.49 70.25
C ILE A 209 -6.20 32.11 70.45
N GLU A 210 -6.94 31.05 70.12
CA GLU A 210 -6.42 29.68 70.13
C GLU A 210 -5.95 29.29 68.72
N PHE A 211 -4.72 28.80 68.64
CA PHE A 211 -4.13 28.31 67.41
C PHE A 211 -4.03 26.78 67.42
N GLY A 212 -4.06 26.20 66.23
CA GLY A 212 -3.53 24.86 66.00
C GLY A 212 -2.02 24.96 65.74
N ASN A 213 -1.57 24.51 64.57
CA ASN A 213 -0.17 24.61 64.18
C ASN A 213 0.18 26.05 63.75
N VAL A 214 1.27 26.58 64.34
CA VAL A 214 1.90 27.83 63.92
C VAL A 214 3.38 27.54 63.64
N HIS A 215 3.86 27.90 62.45
CA HIS A 215 5.25 27.64 62.07
C HIS A 215 5.68 28.55 60.92
N ARG A 216 7.00 28.75 60.77
CA ARG A 216 7.59 29.35 59.57
C ARG A 216 7.59 28.36 58.42
N PHE A 217 7.33 28.85 57.21
CA PHE A 217 7.39 28.07 55.98
C PHE A 217 8.14 28.82 54.87
N GLY A 218 8.58 28.08 53.85
CA GLY A 218 9.38 28.60 52.75
C GLY A 218 10.89 28.44 52.94
N TYR A 219 11.64 28.66 51.87
CA TYR A 219 13.09 28.56 51.87
C TYR A 219 13.70 29.72 52.65
N GLY A 220 14.55 29.42 53.64
CA GLY A 220 15.25 30.41 54.44
C GLY A 220 16.17 31.30 53.59
N ALA A 221 16.56 32.44 54.15
CA ALA A 221 17.59 33.27 53.55
C ALA A 221 18.85 32.43 53.31
N LYS A 222 19.32 32.36 52.05
CA LYS A 222 20.65 31.78 51.77
C LYS A 222 21.70 32.56 52.56
N PRO A 223 22.69 31.90 53.19
CA PRO A 223 23.78 32.59 53.87
C PRO A 223 24.41 33.64 52.96
N GLY A 224 24.53 34.88 53.43
CA GLY A 224 25.16 35.98 52.68
C GLY A 224 24.24 36.89 51.86
N ARG A 225 22.92 36.63 51.79
CA ARG A 225 21.96 37.65 51.37
C ARG A 225 21.17 38.13 52.59
N ARG A 226 20.99 39.45 52.75
CA ARG A 226 19.95 40.03 53.63
C ARG A 226 18.59 39.56 53.11
N GLY A 227 18.21 38.33 53.41
CA GLY A 227 17.00 37.69 52.92
C GLY A 227 15.78 38.27 53.62
N ARG A 228 14.64 38.24 52.93
CA ARG A 228 13.35 38.53 53.56
C ARG A 228 13.07 37.45 54.60
N PRO A 229 12.57 37.81 55.80
CA PRO A 229 12.24 36.82 56.82
C PRO A 229 11.18 35.85 56.30
N ARG A 230 11.28 34.57 56.70
CA ARG A 230 10.30 33.57 56.26
C ARG A 230 8.91 33.89 56.80
N PRO A 231 7.84 33.76 56.00
CA PRO A 231 6.49 33.97 56.49
C PRO A 231 6.10 32.91 57.54
N ILE A 232 5.20 33.30 58.44
CA ILE A 232 4.58 32.41 59.43
C ILE A 232 3.17 32.04 58.93
N VAL A 233 2.86 30.76 58.89
CA VAL A 233 1.47 30.28 58.77
C VAL A 233 0.95 29.98 60.16
N ALA A 234 -0.21 30.56 60.49
CA ALA A 234 -0.94 30.25 61.71
C ALA A 234 -2.32 29.67 61.37
N ARG A 235 -2.61 28.47 61.86
CA ARG A 235 -3.94 27.87 61.80
C ARG A 235 -4.79 28.34 62.97
N PHE A 236 -5.86 29.07 62.70
CA PHE A 236 -6.83 29.50 63.69
C PHE A 236 -7.78 28.35 64.03
N LEU A 237 -8.05 28.14 65.32
CA LEU A 237 -9.02 27.13 65.74
C LEU A 237 -10.46 27.59 65.46
N TYR A 238 -10.73 28.88 65.65
CA TYR A 238 -12.04 29.48 65.43
C TYR A 238 -12.05 30.46 64.26
N TYR A 239 -12.96 30.25 63.31
CA TYR A 239 -13.11 31.12 62.15
C TYR A 239 -13.45 32.58 62.53
N LYS A 240 -14.15 32.80 63.65
CA LYS A 240 -14.49 34.14 64.14
C LYS A 240 -13.23 34.97 64.44
N ASP A 241 -12.18 34.35 64.97
CA ASP A 241 -10.92 35.01 65.30
C ASP A 241 -10.12 35.34 64.05
N LEU A 242 -10.12 34.42 63.07
CA LEU A 242 -9.54 34.65 61.76
C LEU A 242 -10.22 35.82 61.04
N ALA A 243 -11.56 35.83 61.00
CA ALA A 243 -12.34 36.87 60.35
C ALA A 243 -12.10 38.24 61.00
N ARG A 244 -12.04 38.29 62.34
CA ARG A 244 -11.72 39.52 63.09
C ARG A 244 -10.29 40.01 62.83
N SER A 245 -9.33 39.09 62.73
CA SER A 245 -7.94 39.43 62.40
C SER A 245 -7.87 40.02 61.00
N LEU A 246 -8.53 39.39 60.02
CA LEU A 246 -8.62 39.88 58.64
C LEU A 246 -9.30 41.25 58.54
N SER A 247 -10.41 41.47 59.25
CA SER A 247 -11.14 42.74 59.20
C SER A 247 -10.32 43.91 59.76
N ASN A 248 -9.30 43.64 60.57
CA ASN A 248 -8.43 44.66 61.17
C ASN A 248 -7.14 44.90 60.38
N THR A 249 -6.90 44.17 59.28
CA THR A 249 -5.67 44.29 58.47
C THR A 249 -5.49 45.65 57.81
N TYR A 250 -6.56 46.44 57.62
CA TYR A 250 -6.46 47.83 57.13
C TYR A 250 -5.54 48.71 58.00
N ARG A 251 -5.38 48.37 59.29
CA ARG A 251 -4.47 49.03 60.24
C ARG A 251 -2.98 48.80 59.93
N LEU A 252 -2.68 47.81 59.09
CA LEU A 252 -1.33 47.52 58.63
C LEU A 252 -0.90 48.38 57.43
N LYS A 253 -1.79 49.23 56.89
CA LYS A 253 -1.46 50.10 55.75
C LYS A 253 -0.27 51.00 56.09
N GLY A 254 0.78 50.92 55.26
CA GLY A 254 2.04 51.67 55.45
C GLY A 254 3.07 51.02 56.38
N LYS A 255 2.75 49.85 56.98
CA LYS A 255 3.68 49.06 57.78
C LYS A 255 4.37 47.99 56.92
N PRO A 256 5.53 47.44 57.33
CA PRO A 256 6.24 46.41 56.55
C PRO A 256 5.61 45.01 56.63
N PHE A 257 4.42 44.88 57.24
CA PHE A 257 3.76 43.61 57.52
C PHE A 257 2.61 43.35 56.55
N GLY A 258 2.42 42.09 56.18
CA GLY A 258 1.28 41.66 55.39
C GLY A 258 0.59 40.45 56.04
N VAL A 259 -0.74 40.43 56.01
CA VAL A 259 -1.57 39.34 56.51
C VAL A 259 -2.56 38.95 55.42
N ASN A 260 -2.43 37.72 54.92
CA ASN A 260 -3.25 37.20 53.83
C ASN A 260 -3.81 35.82 54.19
N GLN A 261 -4.92 35.44 53.57
CA GLN A 261 -5.38 34.04 53.63
C GLN A 261 -4.39 33.13 52.88
N GLN A 262 -4.23 31.91 53.36
CA GLN A 262 -3.45 30.89 52.66
C GLN A 262 -4.29 30.23 51.56
N PHE A 263 -3.74 30.15 50.35
CA PHE A 263 -4.33 29.39 49.26
C PHE A 263 -3.36 28.32 48.73
N PRO A 264 -3.88 27.26 48.09
CA PRO A 264 -3.05 26.32 47.33
C PRO A 264 -2.29 27.03 46.21
N ASP A 265 -1.13 26.48 45.83
CA ASP A 265 -0.24 27.10 44.85
C ASP A 265 -0.93 27.41 43.50
N ILE A 266 -1.82 26.54 43.04
CA ILE A 266 -2.57 26.73 41.79
C ILE A 266 -3.45 28.00 41.88
N ILE A 267 -4.12 28.20 43.01
CA ILE A 267 -4.95 29.40 43.25
C ILE A 267 -4.08 30.64 43.42
N GLU A 268 -2.95 30.54 44.14
CA GLU A 268 -1.99 31.65 44.25
C GLU A 268 -1.44 32.08 42.88
N GLN A 269 -1.16 31.13 41.99
CA GLN A 269 -0.72 31.43 40.62
C GLN A 269 -1.81 32.14 39.82
N ALA A 270 -3.07 31.67 39.89
CA ALA A 270 -4.20 32.34 39.27
C ALA A 270 -4.44 33.75 39.83
N ARG A 271 -4.31 33.94 41.15
CA ARG A 271 -4.41 35.27 41.78
C ARG A 271 -3.29 36.20 41.30
N LYS A 272 -2.07 35.68 41.14
CA LYS A 272 -0.92 36.46 40.64
C LYS A 272 -1.13 37.01 39.24
N SER A 273 -1.73 36.24 38.34
CA SER A 273 -2.07 36.73 37.00
C SER A 273 -3.18 37.78 37.02
N LEU A 274 -4.07 37.74 38.02
CA LEU A 274 -5.18 38.69 38.14
C LEU A 274 -4.78 40.01 38.83
N TYR A 275 -3.70 40.07 39.62
CA TYR A 275 -3.30 41.30 40.32
C TYR A 275 -3.04 42.52 39.40
N PRO A 276 -2.34 42.39 38.26
CA PRO A 276 -2.15 43.51 37.32
C PRO A 276 -3.49 44.04 36.79
N ILE A 277 -4.39 43.13 36.39
CA ILE A 277 -5.72 43.45 35.85
C ILE A 277 -6.58 44.13 36.92
N MET A 278 -6.61 43.56 38.12
CA MET A 278 -7.30 44.14 39.27
C MET A 278 -6.82 45.55 39.59
N LYS A 279 -5.50 45.79 39.50
CA LYS A 279 -4.91 47.11 39.72
C LYS A 279 -5.35 48.09 38.63
N GLN A 280 -5.27 47.68 37.37
CA GLN A 280 -5.70 48.49 36.22
C GLN A 280 -7.18 48.88 36.34
N LYS A 281 -8.08 47.91 36.55
CA LYS A 281 -9.53 48.15 36.65
C LYS A 281 -9.88 49.07 37.83
N ARG A 282 -9.15 48.97 38.93
CA ARG A 282 -9.29 49.88 40.07
C ARG A 282 -8.82 51.31 39.74
N GLU A 283 -7.75 51.46 38.96
CA GLU A 283 -7.27 52.77 38.48
C GLU A 283 -8.25 53.40 37.49
N GLU A 284 -8.97 52.58 36.71
CA GLU A 284 -10.08 52.99 35.83
C GLU A 284 -11.36 53.38 36.59
N GLY A 285 -11.40 53.19 37.93
CA GLY A 285 -12.52 53.57 38.78
C GLY A 285 -13.57 52.47 39.00
N HIS A 286 -13.36 51.26 38.46
CA HIS A 286 -14.26 50.13 38.67
C HIS A 286 -14.13 49.53 40.07
N THR A 287 -15.24 48.99 40.57
CA THR A 287 -15.24 48.22 41.81
C THR A 287 -14.72 46.81 41.54
N VAL A 288 -13.67 46.39 42.24
CA VAL A 288 -13.01 45.10 42.00
C VAL A 288 -12.93 44.25 43.26
N GLU A 289 -13.33 42.98 43.15
CA GLU A 289 -13.29 41.99 44.23
C GLU A 289 -12.64 40.70 43.75
N LEU A 290 -11.65 40.18 44.49
CA LEU A 290 -10.96 38.93 44.15
C LEU A 290 -11.34 37.84 45.14
N VAL A 291 -12.26 36.95 44.73
CA VAL A 291 -12.78 35.86 45.55
C VAL A 291 -12.12 34.55 45.10
N ARG A 292 -11.29 33.95 45.96
CA ARG A 292 -10.44 32.79 45.63
C ARG A 292 -9.56 33.08 44.40
N ASP A 293 -9.84 32.46 43.28
CA ASP A 293 -9.16 32.56 41.99
C ASP A 293 -9.97 33.35 40.94
N ILE A 294 -11.09 33.97 41.33
CA ILE A 294 -12.00 34.67 40.42
C ILE A 294 -11.98 36.17 40.73
N LEU A 295 -11.74 36.98 39.69
CA LEU A 295 -11.87 38.44 39.75
C LEU A 295 -13.29 38.83 39.35
N TYR A 296 -13.91 39.69 40.15
CA TYR A 296 -15.18 40.35 39.85
C TYR A 296 -14.92 41.84 39.62
N VAL A 297 -15.48 42.39 38.54
CA VAL A 297 -15.44 43.81 38.17
C VAL A 297 -16.88 44.30 38.11
N ASP A 298 -17.24 45.28 38.92
CA ASP A 298 -18.61 45.81 39.05
C ASP A 298 -19.68 44.76 39.35
N GLY A 299 -19.27 43.72 40.10
CA GLY A 299 -20.13 42.60 40.49
C GLY A 299 -20.21 41.48 39.45
N GLU A 300 -19.63 41.65 38.26
CA GLU A 300 -19.60 40.64 37.21
C GLU A 300 -18.27 39.89 37.15
N MET A 301 -18.31 38.60 36.84
CA MET A 301 -17.10 37.78 36.72
C MET A 301 -16.27 38.26 35.53
N TYR A 302 -15.01 38.62 35.82
CA TYR A 302 -14.05 38.97 34.79
C TYR A 302 -13.63 37.71 34.03
N ASN A 303 -14.05 37.63 32.76
CA ASN A 303 -13.51 36.69 31.80
C ASN A 303 -12.49 37.41 30.93
N ASP A 304 -11.26 36.88 30.89
CA ASP A 304 -10.15 37.34 30.03
C ASP A 304 -10.55 37.43 28.53
N GLN A 305 -11.66 36.80 28.13
CA GLN A 305 -12.16 36.76 26.75
C GLN A 305 -13.13 37.89 26.37
N ILE A 306 -13.44 38.85 27.27
CA ILE A 306 -14.51 39.85 27.05
C ILE A 306 -14.00 41.31 27.01
N SER A 307 -12.68 41.57 27.04
CA SER A 307 -12.15 42.95 27.01
C SER A 307 -11.76 43.48 25.62
N GLU A 308 -12.55 43.16 24.59
CA GLU A 308 -12.62 43.93 23.35
C GLU A 308 -14.10 44.15 23.06
N ILE A 309 -14.64 45.29 23.51
CA ILE A 309 -15.74 46.09 22.96
C ILE A 309 -16.25 46.97 24.10
N GLU A 310 -16.02 48.27 23.98
CA GLU A 310 -16.97 49.35 24.29
C GLU A 310 -16.50 50.56 23.44
N PRO A 311 -17.34 51.55 23.04
CA PRO A 311 -18.67 51.85 23.59
C PRO A 311 -19.78 52.16 22.55
N THR A 312 -21.06 52.09 22.96
CA THR A 312 -22.06 53.18 22.74
C THR A 312 -23.39 52.97 23.48
N ASP A 313 -23.69 53.95 24.35
CA ASP A 313 -24.96 54.67 24.58
C ASP A 313 -26.29 53.94 24.82
N SER A 314 -26.71 54.06 26.09
CA SER A 314 -28.06 54.39 26.60
C SER A 314 -29.30 53.76 25.96
N LEU A 315 -30.06 52.99 26.76
CA LEU A 315 -31.49 53.23 27.02
C LEU A 315 -31.93 52.44 28.27
N THR A 316 -32.61 53.15 29.17
CA THR A 316 -33.30 52.67 30.37
C THR A 316 -34.45 51.71 30.03
N SER A 317 -34.67 50.70 30.88
CA SER A 317 -35.96 50.43 31.56
C SER A 317 -36.21 48.94 31.86
N GLN A 318 -36.55 48.69 33.13
CA GLN A 318 -37.40 47.63 33.68
C GLN A 318 -36.81 46.24 33.99
N MET A 319 -36.63 46.05 35.30
CA MET A 319 -36.69 44.77 35.99
C MET A 319 -37.94 43.96 35.59
N ARG A 320 -37.73 42.68 35.25
CA ARG A 320 -38.62 41.57 35.57
C ARG A 320 -37.83 40.26 35.46
N THR A 321 -37.82 39.48 36.54
CA THR A 321 -37.34 38.10 36.58
C THR A 321 -38.28 37.19 35.80
N PRO A 322 -37.78 36.33 34.88
CA PRO A 322 -38.58 35.24 34.34
C PRO A 322 -38.61 34.04 35.29
N ASP A 323 -39.85 33.64 35.56
CA ASP A 323 -40.31 32.42 36.20
C ASP A 323 -39.71 31.16 35.54
N HIS A 324 -39.19 30.21 36.32
CA HIS A 324 -38.86 28.89 35.79
C HIS A 324 -39.67 27.79 36.49
N HIS A 325 -40.57 27.25 35.68
CA HIS A 325 -41.43 26.10 35.91
C HIS A 325 -40.72 24.91 36.56
N GLN A 326 -41.49 24.33 37.47
CA GLN A 326 -41.41 22.98 38.00
C GLN A 326 -41.21 21.92 36.91
N ASP A 327 -40.36 20.92 37.17
CA ASP A 327 -40.83 19.54 37.35
C ASP A 327 -39.70 18.58 37.75
N ARG A 328 -39.80 17.97 38.94
CA ARG A 328 -39.29 16.61 39.20
C ARG A 328 -39.94 16.03 40.45
N LYS A 329 -41.00 15.26 40.18
CA LYS A 329 -41.76 14.39 41.10
C LYS A 329 -40.85 13.64 42.09
N ARG A 330 -41.06 13.85 43.40
CA ARG A 330 -40.70 12.90 44.46
C ARG A 330 -41.97 12.25 45.02
N ARG A 331 -42.19 10.98 44.68
CA ARG A 331 -43.19 10.13 45.35
C ARG A 331 -42.69 9.82 46.77
N ARG A 332 -43.56 10.09 47.75
CA ARG A 332 -43.35 9.88 49.19
C ARG A 332 -43.48 8.40 49.55
N ARG A 333 -42.65 7.94 50.49
CA ARG A 333 -42.78 6.67 51.21
C ARG A 333 -44.02 6.73 52.12
N ILE A 334 -44.81 5.66 52.12
CA ILE A 334 -45.96 5.44 53.00
C ILE A 334 -45.46 4.77 54.29
N SER A 335 -45.93 5.26 55.43
CA SER A 335 -45.75 4.67 56.76
C SER A 335 -46.85 3.65 57.05
N SER A 336 -46.47 2.45 57.46
CA SER A 336 -47.37 1.37 57.86
C SER A 336 -47.51 1.33 59.38
N THR A 337 -48.70 1.66 59.89
CA THR A 337 -49.19 1.17 61.18
C THR A 337 -50.73 1.15 61.14
N PRO A 338 -51.40 0.04 61.50
CA PRO A 338 -52.86 -0.05 61.51
C PRO A 338 -53.44 0.43 62.85
N ASN A 339 -54.54 1.19 62.81
CA ASN A 339 -55.35 1.47 63.99
C ASN A 339 -56.54 0.49 64.05
N PRO A 340 -56.71 -0.28 65.14
CA PRO A 340 -57.88 -1.12 65.36
C PRO A 340 -59.07 -0.25 65.82
N TYR A 341 -60.28 -0.79 65.60
CA TYR A 341 -61.60 -0.24 65.91
C TYR A 341 -62.27 0.65 64.85
N SER A 342 -63.43 0.13 64.42
CA SER A 342 -64.52 0.69 63.61
C SER A 342 -64.53 0.30 62.14
#